data_AF-A0A1G5SFY3-F1
#
_entry.id   AF-A0A1G5SFY3-F1
#
_cell.length_a   1.000
_cell.length_b   1.000
_cell.length_c   1.000
_cell.angle_alpha   90.00
_cell.angle_beta   90.00
_cell.angle_gamma   90.00
#
_symmetry.space_group_name_H-M   'P 1'
#
loop_
_entity.id
_entity.type
_entity.pdbx_description
1 polymer ?
#
loop_
_entity_poly.entity_id
_entity_poly.type
_entity_poly.pdbx_seq_one_letter_code
_entity_poly.pdbx_strand_id
1 'polypeptide(L)'
;MNYRAALIEGLTMRTGARQYGIDKNTSFRWHHRFLALPAATAANRLQGIIEVDETFFPLSCKGQLTWIVHHANVAQAPVFACAGST
;
A
#
# COMPACT_ATOMS: atom_id res chain seq x y z
N MET A 1 -12.95 11.66 18.42
CA MET A 1 -12.39 11.76 17.05
C MET A 1 -12.05 10.36 16.56
N ASN A 2 -12.73 9.86 15.52
CA ASN A 2 -12.56 8.49 15.00
C ASN A 2 -11.95 8.49 13.58
N TYR A 3 -10.67 8.84 13.44
CA TYR A 3 -9.99 8.84 12.14
C TYR A 3 -9.93 7.44 11.48
N ARG A 4 -10.03 6.36 12.27
CA ARG A 4 -10.04 4.98 11.75
C ARG A 4 -11.22 4.74 10.80
N ALA A 5 -12.37 5.38 11.00
CA ALA A 5 -13.50 5.25 10.07
C ALA A 5 -13.13 5.73 8.66
N ALA A 6 -12.33 6.80 8.53
CA ALA A 6 -11.82 7.26 7.23
C ALA A 6 -10.98 6.20 6.51
N LEU A 7 -10.22 5.39 7.26
CA LEU A 7 -9.41 4.30 6.71
C LEU A 7 -10.28 3.14 6.24
N ILE A 8 -11.32 2.79 7.01
CA ILE A 8 -12.27 1.72 6.67
C ILE A 8 -13.08 2.10 5.43
N GLU A 9 -13.49 3.36 5.33
CA GLU A 9 -14.23 3.92 4.19
C GLU A 9 -13.35 4.17 2.95
N GLY A 10 -12.03 3.99 3.06
CA GLY A 10 -11.10 4.20 1.94
C GLY A 10 -10.97 5.66 1.50
N LEU A 11 -11.18 6.62 2.41
CA LEU A 11 -11.09 8.04 2.08
C LEU A 11 -9.66 8.46 1.77
N THR A 12 -9.49 9.39 0.83
CA THR A 12 -8.19 10.00 0.59
C THR A 12 -7.70 10.75 1.83
N MET A 13 -6.39 10.85 2.03
CA MET A 13 -5.80 11.57 3.18
C MET A 13 -6.29 13.00 3.33
N ARG A 14 -6.52 13.70 2.20
CA ARG A 14 -7.05 15.07 2.18
C ARG A 14 -8.52 15.12 2.61
N THR A 15 -9.33 14.19 2.13
CA THR A 15 -10.74 14.06 2.52
C THR A 15 -10.86 13.76 4.01
N GLY A 16 -10.12 12.76 4.51
CA GLY A 16 -10.12 12.41 5.94
C GLY A 16 -9.59 13.56 6.82
N ALA A 17 -8.52 14.24 6.40
CA ALA A 17 -8.00 15.39 7.12
C ALA A 17 -9.05 16.51 7.29
N ARG A 18 -9.76 16.84 6.19
CA ARG A 18 -10.82 17.85 6.20
C ARG A 18 -12.01 17.44 7.06
N GLN A 19 -12.47 16.19 6.94
CA GLN A 19 -13.64 15.69 7.67
C GLN A 19 -13.41 15.64 9.19
N TYR A 20 -12.21 15.30 9.61
CA TYR A 20 -11.85 15.17 11.04
C TYR A 20 -11.13 16.39 11.61
N GLY A 21 -10.96 17.46 10.82
CA GLY A 21 -10.36 18.72 11.27
C GLY A 21 -8.90 18.60 11.69
N ILE A 22 -8.14 17.70 11.08
CA ILE A 22 -6.71 17.47 11.38
C ILE A 22 -5.82 17.96 10.24
N ASP A 23 -4.56 18.29 10.56
CA ASP A 23 -3.59 18.64 9.54
C ASP A 23 -3.30 17.45 8.59
N LYS A 24 -3.05 17.76 7.31
CA LYS A 24 -2.76 16.77 6.26
C LYS A 24 -1.55 15.90 6.61
N ASN A 25 -0.49 16.46 7.20
CA ASN A 25 0.70 15.69 7.57
C ASN A 25 0.41 14.77 8.76
N THR A 26 -0.46 15.20 9.68
CA THR A 26 -0.94 14.35 10.78
C THR A 26 -1.74 13.17 10.24
N SER A 27 -2.69 13.43 9.34
CA SER A 27 -3.45 12.41 8.59
C SER A 27 -2.53 11.41 7.87
N PHE A 28 -1.51 11.90 7.15
CA PHE A 28 -0.51 11.08 6.47
C PHE A 28 0.26 10.16 7.44
N ARG A 29 0.78 10.71 8.54
CA ARG A 29 1.54 9.94 9.54
C ARG A 29 0.69 8.87 10.21
N TRP A 30 -0.57 9.18 10.49
CA TRP A 30 -1.52 8.23 11.06
C TRP A 30 -1.83 7.11 10.08
N HIS A 31 -2.08 7.44 8.80
CA HIS A 31 -2.32 6.45 7.75
C HIS A 31 -1.16 5.44 7.65
N HIS A 32 0.08 5.93 7.62
CA HIS A 32 1.27 5.08 7.61
C HIS A 32 1.37 4.17 8.85
N ARG A 33 1.09 4.73 10.04
CA ARG A 33 1.16 3.96 11.29
C ARG A 33 0.08 2.89 11.38
N PHE A 34 -1.16 3.21 10.97
CA PHE A 34 -2.27 2.27 11.00
C PHE A 34 -2.13 1.15 9.97
N LEU A 35 -1.52 1.43 8.81
CA LEU A 35 -1.29 0.42 7.77
C LEU A 35 -0.05 -0.46 8.02
N ALA A 36 0.86 -0.07 8.92
CA ALA A 36 2.06 -0.85 9.20
C ALA A 36 1.75 -2.27 9.74
N LEU A 37 0.73 -2.40 10.60
CA LEU A 37 0.36 -3.69 11.19
C LEU A 37 -0.33 -4.63 10.17
N PRO A 38 -1.39 -4.20 9.44
CA PRO A 38 -1.98 -5.03 8.39
C PRO A 38 -0.98 -5.45 7.30
N ALA A 39 -0.03 -4.58 6.94
CA ALA A 39 1.00 -4.89 5.95
C ALA A 39 1.90 -6.07 6.37
N ALA A 40 2.07 -6.30 7.68
CA ALA A 40 2.83 -7.44 8.20
C ALA A 40 1.97 -8.72 8.31
N THR A 41 0.67 -8.65 8.04
CA THR A 41 -0.26 -9.76 8.24
C THR A 41 -0.53 -10.45 6.92
N ALA A 42 0.34 -11.39 6.53
CA ALA A 42 0.13 -12.28 5.39
C ALA A 42 0.12 -13.74 5.86
N ALA A 43 -0.68 -14.59 5.20
CA ALA A 43 -0.68 -16.02 5.49
C ALA A 43 0.66 -16.64 5.05
N ASN A 44 1.34 -17.36 5.95
CA ASN A 44 2.61 -18.02 5.64
C ASN A 44 2.46 -19.14 4.59
N ARG A 45 1.25 -19.71 4.44
CA ARG A 45 0.95 -20.76 3.47
C ARG A 45 -0.54 -20.74 3.11
N LEU A 46 -0.84 -20.79 1.82
CA LEU A 46 -2.19 -21.05 1.31
C LEU A 46 -2.38 -22.56 1.19
N GLN A 47 -3.55 -23.09 1.57
CA GLN A 47 -3.88 -24.53 1.51
C GLN A 47 -5.31 -24.73 0.98
N GLY A 48 -5.55 -25.80 0.22
CA GLY A 48 -6.87 -26.13 -0.36
C GLY A 48 -7.05 -25.61 -1.78
N ILE A 49 -8.30 -25.34 -2.16
CA ILE A 49 -8.66 -24.69 -3.43
C ILE A 49 -8.48 -23.19 -3.22
N ILE A 50 -7.64 -22.57 -4.05
CA ILE A 50 -7.38 -21.13 -4.00
C ILE A 50 -7.89 -20.47 -5.27
N GLU A 51 -8.49 -19.30 -5.13
CA GLU A 51 -8.79 -18.38 -6.22
C GLU A 51 -7.69 -17.30 -6.24
N VAL A 52 -7.22 -16.95 -7.44
CA VAL A 52 -6.18 -15.95 -7.62
C VAL A 52 -6.71 -14.90 -8.58
N ASP A 53 -7.03 -13.73 -8.04
CA ASP A 53 -7.40 -12.55 -8.81
C ASP A 53 -6.19 -11.64 -9.00
N GLU A 54 -5.97 -11.20 -10.24
CA GLU A 54 -4.92 -10.22 -10.55
C GLU A 54 -5.51 -8.80 -10.47
N THR A 55 -4.93 -7.97 -9.59
CA THR A 55 -5.26 -6.54 -9.52
C THR A 55 -4.02 -5.72 -9.88
N PHE A 56 -4.09 -4.97 -10.98
CA PHE A 56 -3.00 -4.11 -11.43
C PHE A 56 -3.14 -2.70 -10.86
N PHE A 57 -2.08 -2.21 -10.21
CA PHE A 57 -1.98 -0.82 -9.75
C PHE A 57 -0.92 -0.07 -10.55
N PRO A 58 -1.18 1.17 -10.99
CA PRO A 58 -0.16 2.00 -11.60
C PRO A 58 0.88 2.40 -10.55
N LEU A 59 2.09 1.83 -10.66
CA LEU A 59 3.23 2.18 -9.83
C LEU A 59 3.99 3.37 -10.44
N SER A 60 4.41 4.30 -9.58
CA SER A 60 5.19 5.45 -9.99
C SER A 60 6.63 5.31 -9.51
N CYS A 61 7.50 4.79 -10.37
CA CYS A 61 8.94 4.67 -10.11
C CYS A 61 9.71 5.94 -10.53
N LYS A 62 9.27 7.11 -10.06
CA LYS A 62 9.92 8.37 -10.44
C LYS A 62 11.35 8.42 -9.91
N GLY A 63 12.30 8.73 -10.80
CA GLY A 63 13.72 8.85 -10.46
C GLY A 63 14.49 7.52 -10.40
N GLN A 64 13.91 6.42 -10.90
CA GLN A 64 14.63 5.14 -10.98
C GLN A 64 15.71 5.20 -12.06
N LEU A 65 16.96 4.92 -11.67
CA LEU A 65 18.14 4.94 -12.55
C LEU A 65 18.42 3.60 -13.25
N THR A 66 17.65 2.55 -12.90
CA THR A 66 17.76 1.21 -13.49
C THR A 66 16.62 0.97 -14.47
N TRP A 67 16.93 0.38 -15.63
CA TRP A 67 15.92 -0.02 -16.61
C TRP A 67 14.95 -1.04 -15.97
N ILE A 68 13.66 -0.73 -15.96
CA ILE A 68 12.61 -1.67 -15.54
C ILE A 68 12.55 -2.78 -16.60
N VAL A 69 13.16 -3.93 -16.29
CA VAL A 69 13.04 -5.15 -17.09
C VAL A 69 11.58 -5.60 -17.07
N HIS A 70 10.93 -5.63 -18.23
CA HIS A 70 9.54 -6.10 -18.40
C HIS A 70 9.36 -7.62 -18.21
N HIS A 71 10.39 -8.33 -17.73
CA HIS A 71 10.39 -9.79 -17.53
C HIS A 71 10.60 -10.17 -16.06
N ALA A 72 9.93 -9.50 -15.13
CA ALA A 72 9.82 -10.03 -13.78
C ALA A 72 8.56 -10.90 -13.72
N ASN A 73 8.72 -12.20 -13.47
CA ASN A 73 7.63 -13.09 -13.11
C ASN A 73 6.82 -12.46 -11.96
N VAL A 74 5.60 -12.01 -12.27
CA VAL A 74 4.74 -11.19 -11.40
C VAL A 74 4.38 -11.93 -10.10
N ALA A 75 4.56 -13.26 -10.05
CA ALA A 75 4.23 -14.08 -8.89
C ALA A 75 5.15 -13.89 -7.66
N GLN A 76 6.25 -13.14 -7.75
CA GLN A 76 7.25 -13.02 -6.67
C GLN A 76 7.72 -11.60 -6.37
N ALA A 77 7.10 -10.56 -6.94
CA ALA A 77 7.42 -9.19 -6.57
C ALA A 77 6.75 -8.85 -5.23
N PRO A 78 7.49 -8.44 -4.17
CA PRO A 78 6.85 -7.93 -2.97
C PRO A 78 6.07 -6.66 -3.34
N VAL A 79 4.85 -6.55 -2.81
CA VAL A 79 3.82 -5.53 -3.09
C VAL A 79 4.31 -4.08 -2.88
N PHE A 80 5.55 -3.86 -2.43
CA PHE A 80 6.15 -2.56 -2.16
C PHE A 80 7.67 -2.49 -2.44
N ALA A 81 8.14 -2.87 -3.63
CA ALA A 81 9.57 -2.67 -3.96
C ALA A 81 9.78 -2.00 -5.33
N CYS A 82 9.97 -0.67 -5.31
CA CYS A 82 10.90 -0.06 -6.25
C CYS A 82 12.29 -0.50 -5.78
N ALA A 83 12.96 -1.41 -6.50
CA ALA A 83 14.25 -1.95 -6.08
C ALA A 83 15.27 -0.82 -5.85
N GLY A 84 15.59 -0.55 -4.57
CA GLY A 84 16.71 0.30 -4.19
C GLY A 84 17.99 -0.52 -4.28
N SER A 85 18.87 -0.19 -5.22
CA SER A 85 20.22 -0.73 -5.29
C SER A 85 21.02 -0.24 -4.08
N THR A 86 21.46 -1.18 -3.22
CA THR A 86 22.69 -1.00 -2.43
C THR A 86 23.82 -1.65 -3.20
#